data_AF-A0A947RYV2-F1
#
_entry.id   AF-A0A947RYV2-F1
#
_cell.length_a   1.000
_cell.length_b   1.000
_cell.length_c   1.000
_cell.angle_alpha   90.00
_cell.angle_beta   90.00
_cell.angle_gamma   90.00
#
_symmetry.space_group_name_H-M   'P 1'
#
loop_
_entity.id
_entity.type
_entity.pdbx_description
1 polymer ?
#
loop_
_entity_poly.entity_id
_entity_poly.type
_entity_poly.pdbx_seq_one_letter_code
_entity_poly.pdbx_strand_id
1 'polypeptide(L)' 'MQRRRGDAELLVRDKSYVKFEQLLAKAENEGRIDGDFKCLVCGMRYLHKDEAENCCKILP' A
#
# COMPACT_ATOMS: atom_id res chain seq x y z
N MET A 1 44.72 -8.49 -19.53
CA MET A 1 44.97 -7.03 -19.41
C MET A 1 44.20 -6.36 -20.54
N GLN A 2 43.12 -5.59 -20.41
CA GLN A 2 42.64 -4.69 -19.37
C GLN A 2 41.09 -4.60 -19.44
N ARG A 3 40.41 -4.68 -18.29
CA ARG A 3 38.97 -4.36 -18.15
C ARG A 3 38.86 -2.85 -17.89
N ARG A 4 38.16 -2.09 -18.75
CA ARG A 4 37.86 -0.67 -18.47
C ARG A 4 36.50 -0.55 -17.80
N ARG A 5 36.54 0.04 -16.60
CA ARG A 5 35.45 0.52 -15.78
C ARG A 5 34.63 1.56 -16.54
N GLY A 6 33.31 1.39 -16.53
CA GLY A 6 32.36 2.49 -16.50
C GLY A 6 31.39 2.08 -15.41
N ASP A 7 31.55 2.68 -14.23
CA ASP A 7 30.70 2.47 -13.07
C ASP A 7 29.23 2.55 -13.50
N ALA A 8 28.57 1.39 -13.51
CA ALA A 8 27.13 1.31 -13.58
C ALA A 8 26.64 2.06 -12.36
N GLU A 9 26.20 3.30 -12.57
CA GLU A 9 25.60 4.13 -11.55
C GLU A 9 24.43 3.35 -10.98
N LEU A 10 24.69 2.68 -9.85
CA LEU A 10 23.71 1.90 -9.12
C LEU A 10 22.60 2.89 -8.78
N LEU A 11 21.45 2.75 -9.43
CA LEU A 11 20.21 3.41 -9.03
C LEU A 11 19.87 2.89 -7.63
N VAL A 12 20.42 3.54 -6.60
CA VAL A 12 20.12 3.24 -5.21
C VAL A 12 18.68 3.66 -4.97
N ARG A 13 17.77 2.67 -4.99
CA ARG A 13 16.37 2.89 -4.64
C ARG A 13 16.31 3.38 -3.20
N ASP A 14 15.83 4.61 -3.00
CA ASP A 14 15.63 5.17 -1.68
C ASP A 14 14.85 4.21 -0.78
N LYS A 15 15.40 3.97 0.41
CA LYS A 15 14.80 3.12 1.43
C LYS A 15 13.44 3.70 1.80
N SER A 16 12.37 3.05 1.33
CA SER A 16 10.98 3.49 1.47
C SER A 16 10.43 3.30 2.90
N TYR A 17 11.26 3.47 3.93
CA TYR A 17 10.88 3.21 5.32
C TYR A 17 9.89 4.25 5.85
N VAL A 18 9.99 5.50 5.39
CA VAL A 18 9.04 6.57 5.75
C VAL A 18 7.63 6.28 5.20
N LYS A 19 7.51 5.49 4.13
CA LYS A 19 6.21 5.15 3.54
C LYS A 19 5.47 4.08 4.32
N PHE A 20 6.14 3.09 4.92
CA PHE A 20 5.42 1.97 5.53
C PHE A 20 4.57 2.41 6.73
N GLU A 21 5.19 3.09 7.70
CA GLU A 21 4.48 3.58 8.89
C GLU A 21 3.45 4.65 8.54
N GLN A 22 3.73 5.54 7.58
CA GLN A 22 2.75 6.52 7.12
C GLN A 22 1.58 5.89 6.37
N LEU A 23 1.82 4.84 5.59
CA LEU A 23 0.76 4.10 4.91
C LEU A 23 -0.06 3.29 5.91
N LEU A 24 0.56 2.75 6.96
CA LEU A 24 -0.14 2.11 8.06
C LEU A 24 -0.99 3.11 8.82
N ALA A 25 -0.41 4.20 9.30
CA ALA A 25 -1.13 5.24 10.04
C ALA A 25 -2.28 5.82 9.21
N LYS A 26 -2.09 6.00 7.90
CA LYS A 26 -3.16 6.43 7.00
C LYS A 26 -4.26 5.37 6.88
N ALA A 27 -3.90 4.09 6.77
CA ALA A 27 -4.86 3.01 6.73
C ALA A 27 -5.62 2.84 8.06
N GLU A 28 -4.95 3.01 9.21
CA GLU A 28 -5.58 3.03 10.53
C GLU A 28 -6.55 4.21 10.65
N ASN A 29 -6.13 5.40 10.24
CA ASN A 29 -6.95 6.61 10.31
C ASN A 29 -8.15 6.58 9.34
N GLU A 30 -8.02 5.89 8.21
CA GLU A 30 -9.11 5.60 7.27
C GLU A 30 -9.96 4.38 7.70
N GLY A 31 -9.68 3.77 8.86
CA GLY A 31 -10.45 2.63 9.39
C GLY A 31 -10.27 1.31 8.61
N ARG A 32 -9.19 1.20 7.82
CA ARG A 32 -8.92 0.08 6.90
C ARG A 32 -8.15 -1.09 7.52
N ILE A 33 -7.81 -1.02 8.80
CA ILE A 33 -7.05 -2.07 9.50
C ILE A 33 -7.96 -2.72 10.55
N ASP A 34 -7.98 -4.05 10.53
CA ASP A 34 -8.64 -4.94 11.52
C ASP A 34 -10.15 -4.80 11.76
N GLY A 35 -10.90 -4.13 10.87
CA GLY A 35 -12.35 -4.17 10.95
C GLY A 35 -12.98 -5.52 10.56
N ASP A 36 -14.16 -5.81 11.13
CA ASP A 36 -14.87 -7.08 10.93
C ASP A 36 -15.42 -7.27 9.50
N PHE A 37 -15.57 -6.17 8.75
CA PHE A 37 -16.19 -6.19 7.42
C PHE A 37 -15.13 -6.15 6.33
N LYS A 38 -15.08 -7.17 5.47
CA LYS A 38 -14.15 -7.22 4.34
C LYS A 38 -14.80 -6.80 3.03
N CYS A 39 -14.08 -6.04 2.22
CA CYS A 39 -14.45 -5.83 0.82
C CYS A 39 -14.27 -7.14 0.04
N LEU A 40 -15.30 -7.56 -0.69
CA LEU A 40 -15.28 -8.80 -1.47
C LEU A 40 -14.43 -8.72 -2.76
N VAL A 41 -14.02 -7.51 -3.16
CA VAL A 41 -13.25 -7.29 -4.41
C VAL A 41 -11.75 -7.22 -4.12
N CYS A 42 -11.33 -6.32 -3.23
CA CYS A 42 -9.91 -6.10 -2.92
C CYS A 42 -9.43 -6.81 -1.64
N GLY A 43 -10.34 -7.34 -0.82
CA GLY A 43 -10.01 -8.04 0.43
C GLY A 43 -9.64 -7.13 1.61
N MET A 44 -9.71 -5.81 1.47
CA MET A 44 -9.47 -4.86 2.58
C MET A 44 -10.53 -5.00 3.67
N ARG A 45 -10.16 -4.69 4.92
CA ARG A 45 -11.03 -4.76 6.10
C ARG A 45 -11.48 -3.36 6.53
N TYR A 46 -12.68 -3.25 7.08
CA TYR A 46 -13.32 -1.99 7.46
C TYR A 46 -14.11 -2.17 8.75
N LEU A 47 -14.12 -1.12 9.58
CA LEU A 47 -14.89 -1.09 10.83
C LEU A 47 -16.40 -1.12 10.57
N HIS A 48 -16.86 -0.50 9.48
CA HIS A 48 -18.26 -0.46 9.11
C HIS A 48 -18.56 -1.23 7.81
N LYS A 49 -19.72 -1.88 7.78
CA LYS A 49 -20.21 -2.63 6.60
C LYS A 49 -20.36 -1.73 5.38
N ASP A 50 -20.85 -0.52 5.55
CA ASP A 50 -21.08 0.43 4.46
C ASP A 50 -19.77 0.82 3.76
N GLU A 51 -18.67 0.93 4.50
CA GLU A 51 -17.35 1.23 3.94
C GLU A 51 -16.81 0.05 3.13
N ALA A 52 -16.98 -1.18 3.64
CA ALA A 52 -16.61 -2.40 2.93
C ALA A 52 -17.41 -2.59 1.62
N GLU A 53 -18.71 -2.27 1.63
CA GLU A 53 -19.58 -2.35 0.47
C GLU A 53 -19.30 -1.24 -0.56
N ASN A 54 -18.83 -0.07 -0.10
CA ASN A 54 -18.52 1.06 -0.98
C ASN A 54 -17.08 1.07 -1.52
N CYS A 55 -16.14 0.34 -0.91
CA CYS A 55 -14.71 0.33 -1.27
C CYS A 55 -14.42 0.11 -2.77
N CYS A 56 -15.04 -0.89 -3.39
CA CYS A 56 -14.83 -1.26 -4.79
C CYS A 56 -16.15 -1.29 -5.56
N LYS A 57 -17.11 -0.47 -5.16
CA LYS A 57 -18.42 -0.42 -5.79
C LYS A 57 -18.24 0.07 -7.23
N ILE A 58 -18.47 -0.80 -8.19
CA ILE A 58 -18.56 -0.42 -9.60
C ILE A 58 -19.90 0.30 -9.75
N LEU A 59 -19.85 1.63 -9.82
CA LEU A 59 -21.02 2.43 -10.21
C LEU A 59 -21.21 2.25 -11.72
N PRO A 60 -22.41 1.83 -12.18
CA PRO A 60 -22.71 1.66 -13.61
C PRO A 60 -22.74 2.99 -14.36
#